data_AF-A0A9D2EI94-F1
#
_entry.id   AF-A0A9D2EI94-F1
#
_cell.length_a   1.000
_cell.length_b   1.000
_cell.length_c   1.000
_cell.angle_alpha   90.00
_cell.angle_beta   90.00
_cell.angle_gamma   90.00
#
_symmetry.space_group_name_H-M   'P 1'
#
loop_
_entity.id
_entity.type
_entity.pdbx_description
1 polymer ?
#
loop_
_entity_poly.entity_id
_entity_poly.type
_entity_poly.pdbx_seq_one_letter_code
_entity_poly.pdbx_strand_id
1 'polypeptide(L)'
;AGAEFIAANGAANAALITAFDGSTEDTAYWLSQYQHFADPTSRNHGHVSKAAHLAEAILALDALDAEATEWHLEAAGDVATDLELWPCNLYVRTQQALHFGDPGGMLSRLDRARATHPAHAGADGAGGRLLARMEVDLLLALGEVNRARVRLGEATPPWLATSRARLHLITGDPERARYWASATVWAPAVTARDRLDRLMIQAVAVEQQGQTERADRVFRQAVALAAQIGTLRGYPLVPRSVGESLLHRSPGALGDTDLERLRTARQTYPTEAPLVALSAREHVVLQQLTRFDNVRRIAQALTVSPNTVKKQMVAVYAKLGVHDRESALLEAHRLGLLPS
;
A
#
# COMPACT_ATOMS: atom_id res chain seq x y z
N ALA A 1 -9.01 -4.12 39.85
CA ALA A 1 -9.03 -5.33 39.01
C ALA A 1 -9.92 -5.17 37.76
N GLY A 2 -11.26 -5.27 37.84
CA GLY A 2 -12.11 -5.24 36.63
C GLY A 2 -12.20 -3.89 35.91
N ALA A 3 -12.33 -2.79 36.66
CA ALA A 3 -12.46 -1.44 36.10
C ALA A 3 -11.16 -0.93 35.45
N GLU A 4 -10.01 -1.17 36.09
CA GLU A 4 -8.68 -0.80 35.55
C GLU A 4 -8.35 -1.59 34.28
N PHE A 5 -8.72 -2.88 34.22
CA PHE A 5 -8.58 -3.68 33.01
C PHE A 5 -9.39 -3.09 31.84
N ILE A 6 -10.65 -2.70 32.08
CA ILE A 6 -11.50 -2.09 31.05
C ILE A 6 -10.91 -0.75 30.60
N ALA A 7 -10.42 0.07 31.53
CA ALA A 7 -9.80 1.36 31.22
C ALA A 7 -8.51 1.20 30.40
N ALA A 8 -7.63 0.27 30.80
CA ALA A 8 -6.41 -0.03 30.06
C ALA A 8 -6.71 -0.56 28.64
N ASN A 9 -7.68 -1.46 28.50
CA ASN A 9 -8.10 -1.97 27.19
C ASN A 9 -8.74 -0.88 26.31
N GLY A 10 -9.58 -0.03 26.88
CA GLY A 10 -10.15 1.11 26.17
C GLY A 10 -9.07 2.07 25.69
N ALA A 11 -8.13 2.44 26.56
CA ALA A 11 -7.02 3.33 26.23
C ALA A 11 -6.09 2.74 25.15
N ALA A 12 -5.71 1.47 25.26
CA ALA A 12 -4.84 0.81 24.28
C ALA A 12 -5.49 0.74 22.88
N ASN A 13 -6.79 0.42 22.80
CA ASN A 13 -7.50 0.40 21.52
C ASN A 13 -7.75 1.81 20.97
N ALA A 14 -8.04 2.80 21.83
CA ALA A 14 -8.15 4.20 21.42
C ALA A 14 -6.83 4.71 20.83
N ALA A 15 -5.70 4.41 21.49
CA ALA A 15 -4.37 4.70 20.98
C ALA A 15 -4.15 4.08 19.59
N LEU A 16 -4.52 2.81 19.40
CA LEU A 16 -4.40 2.17 18.10
C LEU A 16 -5.25 2.86 17.03
N ILE A 17 -6.50 3.20 17.33
CA ILE A 17 -7.41 3.86 16.37
C ILE A 17 -6.87 5.23 15.96
N THR A 18 -6.46 6.06 16.92
CA THR A 18 -5.87 7.39 16.64
C THR A 18 -4.54 7.24 15.91
N ALA A 19 -3.77 6.20 16.24
CA ALA A 19 -2.54 5.86 15.54
C ALA A 19 -2.81 5.48 14.10
N PHE A 20 -3.92 4.83 13.75
CA PHE A 20 -4.28 4.56 12.35
C PHE A 20 -4.72 5.81 11.58
N ASP A 21 -5.44 6.73 12.23
CA ASP A 21 -5.96 7.94 11.58
C ASP A 21 -4.88 8.97 11.27
N GLY A 22 -3.88 9.07 12.15
CA GLY A 22 -2.76 10.03 12.01
C GLY A 22 -2.73 11.09 13.08
N SER A 23 -3.54 10.97 14.12
CA SER A 23 -3.48 11.87 15.27
C SER A 23 -2.40 11.42 16.24
N THR A 24 -1.14 11.79 15.99
CA THR A 24 -0.01 11.39 16.85
C THR A 24 -0.10 11.96 18.26
N GLU A 25 -0.60 13.19 18.43
CA GLU A 25 -0.87 13.78 19.74
C GLU A 25 -1.92 12.98 20.53
N ASP A 26 -3.06 12.67 19.92
CA ASP A 26 -4.11 11.86 20.56
C ASP A 26 -3.59 10.45 20.89
N THR A 27 -2.76 9.89 20.01
CA THR A 27 -2.13 8.59 20.23
C THR A 27 -1.24 8.61 21.48
N ALA A 28 -0.38 9.63 21.61
CA ALA A 28 0.48 9.80 22.78
C ALA A 28 -0.35 9.99 24.06
N TYR A 29 -1.46 10.75 23.98
CA TYR A 29 -2.39 10.90 25.09
C TYR A 29 -2.97 9.55 25.54
N TRP A 30 -3.51 8.75 24.62
CA TRP A 30 -4.11 7.45 24.95
C TRP A 30 -3.08 6.41 25.41
N LEU A 31 -1.85 6.46 24.90
CA LEU A 31 -0.74 5.64 25.40
C LEU A 31 -0.39 6.00 26.85
N SER A 32 -0.36 7.28 27.19
CA SER A 32 -0.20 7.75 28.58
C SER A 32 -1.33 7.26 29.48
N GLN A 33 -2.59 7.31 29.01
CA GLN A 33 -3.72 6.74 29.76
C GLN A 33 -3.59 5.23 29.94
N TYR A 34 -3.16 4.50 28.91
CA TYR A 34 -2.89 3.07 29.02
C TYR A 34 -1.82 2.78 30.09
N GLN A 35 -0.69 3.49 30.07
CA GLN A 35 0.38 3.33 31.07
C GLN A 35 -0.11 3.60 32.50
N HIS A 36 -1.05 4.55 32.68
CA HIS A 36 -1.62 4.84 33.99
C HIS A 36 -2.47 3.70 34.55
N PHE A 37 -3.23 3.00 33.71
CA PHE A 37 -4.13 1.91 34.13
C PHE A 37 -3.54 0.51 33.99
N ALA A 38 -2.45 0.37 33.22
CA ALA A 38 -1.84 -0.92 32.94
C ALA A 38 -1.23 -1.53 34.21
N ASP A 39 -1.61 -2.77 34.49
CA ASP A 39 -0.96 -3.59 35.52
C ASP A 39 -0.16 -4.71 34.83
N PRO A 40 1.19 -4.63 34.82
CA PRO A 40 2.05 -5.66 34.24
C PRO A 40 1.93 -7.03 34.90
N THR A 41 1.43 -7.09 36.14
CA THR A 41 1.24 -8.34 36.88
C THR A 41 -0.09 -9.04 36.58
N SER A 42 -0.99 -8.34 35.87
CA SER A 42 -2.29 -8.88 35.48
C SER A 42 -2.16 -10.03 34.48
N ARG A 43 -2.92 -11.10 34.71
CA ARG A 43 -2.99 -12.26 33.79
C ARG A 43 -3.44 -11.88 32.37
N ASN A 44 -4.19 -10.78 32.22
CA ASN A 44 -4.67 -10.32 30.92
C ASN A 44 -3.77 -9.24 30.29
N HIS A 45 -2.65 -8.87 30.93
CA HIS A 45 -1.78 -7.79 30.48
C HIS A 45 -1.34 -7.99 29.01
N GLY A 46 -0.91 -9.21 28.67
CA GLY A 46 -0.45 -9.54 27.31
C GLY A 46 -1.52 -9.49 26.21
N HIS A 47 -2.82 -9.48 26.55
CA HIS A 47 -3.88 -9.24 25.57
C HIS A 47 -4.11 -7.74 25.36
N VAL A 48 -4.09 -6.97 26.45
CA VAL A 48 -4.34 -5.53 26.44
C VAL A 48 -3.18 -4.76 25.80
N SER A 49 -1.95 -5.16 26.12
CA SER A 49 -0.74 -4.45 25.69
C SER A 49 -0.54 -4.48 24.17
N LYS A 50 -1.13 -5.45 23.45
CA LYS A 50 -0.96 -5.59 22.00
C LYS A 50 -1.35 -4.34 21.23
N ALA A 51 -2.53 -3.79 21.52
CA ALA A 51 -3.00 -2.59 20.84
C ALA A 51 -2.09 -1.38 21.11
N ALA A 52 -1.59 -1.25 22.34
CA ALA A 52 -0.62 -0.22 22.71
C ALA A 52 0.71 -0.41 21.97
N HIS A 53 1.26 -1.63 21.92
CA HIS A 53 2.49 -1.90 21.16
C HIS A 53 2.31 -1.66 19.65
N LEU A 54 1.16 -2.00 19.06
CA LEU A 54 0.90 -1.67 17.66
C LEU A 54 0.81 -0.15 17.42
N ALA A 55 0.22 0.61 18.35
CA ALA A 55 0.18 2.06 18.27
C ALA A 55 1.59 2.67 18.36
N GLU A 56 2.41 2.22 19.30
CA GLU A 56 3.81 2.62 19.44
C GLU A 56 4.65 2.26 18.20
N ALA A 57 4.43 1.07 17.62
CA ALA A 57 5.08 0.67 16.37
C ALA A 57 4.71 1.61 15.21
N ILE A 58 3.48 2.14 15.17
CA ILE A 58 3.08 3.14 14.17
C ILE A 58 3.80 4.48 14.40
N LEU A 59 3.95 4.92 15.66
CA LEU A 59 4.71 6.13 15.99
C LEU A 59 6.21 5.98 15.65
N ALA A 60 6.80 4.82 15.93
CA ALA A 60 8.17 4.48 15.54
C ALA A 60 8.34 4.49 14.01
N LEU A 61 7.38 3.91 13.28
CA LEU A 61 7.31 4.00 11.82
C LEU A 61 7.23 5.47 11.36
N ASP A 62 6.40 6.29 12.02
CA ASP A 62 6.24 7.72 11.69
C ASP A 62 7.58 8.47 11.86
N ALA A 63 8.41 8.08 12.83
CA ALA A 63 9.76 8.60 13.03
C ALA A 63 10.84 7.95 12.13
N LEU A 64 10.47 6.98 11.28
CA LEU A 64 11.39 6.11 10.53
C LEU A 64 12.42 5.37 11.41
N ASP A 65 12.01 4.97 12.61
CA ASP A 65 12.83 4.22 13.56
C ASP A 65 12.61 2.71 13.39
N ALA A 66 13.53 2.06 12.67
CA ALA A 66 13.44 0.64 12.35
C ALA A 66 13.57 -0.26 13.59
N GLU A 67 14.46 0.09 14.53
CA GLU A 67 14.75 -0.71 15.72
C GLU A 67 13.56 -0.69 16.68
N ALA A 68 13.04 0.50 16.99
CA ALA A 68 11.86 0.63 17.83
C ALA A 68 10.63 -0.04 17.19
N THR A 69 10.45 0.10 15.87
CA THR A 69 9.36 -0.56 15.15
C THR A 69 9.40 -2.08 15.34
N GLU A 70 10.57 -2.71 15.14
CA GLU A 70 10.71 -4.16 15.28
C GLU A 70 10.45 -4.59 16.72
N TRP A 71 11.02 -3.89 17.70
CA TRP A 71 10.83 -4.19 19.12
C TRP A 71 9.35 -4.19 19.52
N HIS A 72 8.59 -3.17 19.13
CA HIS A 72 7.16 -3.09 19.43
C HIS A 72 6.35 -4.16 18.69
N LEU A 73 6.73 -4.52 17.46
CA LEU A 73 6.08 -5.61 16.71
C LEU A 73 6.35 -6.98 17.32
N GLU A 74 7.55 -7.23 17.84
CA GLU A 74 7.85 -8.45 18.60
C GLU A 74 7.01 -8.52 19.88
N ALA A 75 6.93 -7.41 20.62
CA ALA A 75 6.13 -7.31 21.84
C ALA A 75 4.61 -7.45 21.61
N ALA A 76 4.09 -6.99 20.46
CA ALA A 76 2.69 -7.18 20.07
C ALA A 76 2.34 -8.65 19.77
N GLY A 77 3.33 -9.50 19.52
CA GLY A 77 3.18 -10.93 19.27
C GLY A 77 2.81 -11.31 17.83
N ASP A 78 2.60 -12.62 17.63
CA ASP A 78 2.37 -13.22 16.31
C ASP A 78 0.90 -13.08 15.86
N VAL A 79 0.73 -12.68 14.59
CA VAL A 79 -0.54 -12.58 13.87
C VAL A 79 -1.31 -13.89 13.90
N ALA A 80 -0.62 -15.04 13.84
CA ALA A 80 -1.27 -16.35 13.83
C ALA A 80 -2.04 -16.67 15.13
N THR A 81 -1.66 -16.02 16.23
CA THR A 81 -2.26 -16.23 17.56
C THR A 81 -3.22 -15.10 17.97
N ASP A 82 -3.38 -14.09 17.12
CA ASP A 82 -4.23 -12.93 17.36
C ASP A 82 -5.61 -13.17 16.75
N LEU A 83 -6.67 -13.20 17.56
CA LEU A 83 -8.02 -13.47 17.07
C LEU A 83 -8.77 -12.17 16.71
N GLU A 84 -8.44 -11.05 17.35
CA GLU A 84 -9.23 -9.82 17.25
C GLU A 84 -8.50 -8.72 16.47
N LEU A 85 -7.19 -8.56 16.66
CA LEU A 85 -6.41 -7.45 16.08
C LEU A 85 -5.49 -7.89 14.93
N TRP A 86 -5.60 -9.15 14.47
CA TRP A 86 -4.72 -9.70 13.46
C TRP A 86 -4.64 -8.88 12.16
N PRO A 87 -5.71 -8.26 11.61
CA PRO A 87 -5.57 -7.44 10.40
C PRO A 87 -4.77 -6.17 10.67
N CYS A 88 -4.92 -5.58 11.86
CA CYS A 88 -4.17 -4.41 12.29
C CYS A 88 -2.69 -4.74 12.51
N ASN A 89 -2.40 -5.84 13.21
CA ASN A 89 -1.03 -6.33 13.40
C ASN A 89 -0.35 -6.58 12.04
N LEU A 90 -1.05 -7.29 11.14
CA LEU A 90 -0.56 -7.59 9.80
C LEU A 90 -0.35 -6.31 8.95
N TYR A 91 -1.19 -5.30 9.12
CA TYR A 91 -1.00 -4.01 8.47
C TYR A 91 0.27 -3.32 8.97
N VAL A 92 0.49 -3.22 10.29
CA VAL A 92 1.70 -2.56 10.82
C VAL A 92 2.96 -3.31 10.37
N ARG A 93 2.93 -4.66 10.36
CA ARG A 93 4.01 -5.48 9.77
C ARG A 93 4.19 -5.24 8.28
N THR A 94 3.11 -5.02 7.53
CA THR A 94 3.18 -4.64 6.12
C THR A 94 3.88 -3.29 5.95
N GLN A 95 3.58 -2.31 6.81
CA GLN A 95 4.25 -1.03 6.78
C GLN A 95 5.74 -1.15 7.14
N GLN A 96 6.10 -1.97 8.13
CA GLN A 96 7.50 -2.29 8.44
C GLN A 96 8.20 -2.92 7.22
N ALA A 97 7.56 -3.85 6.51
CA ALA A 97 8.13 -4.49 5.33
C ALA A 97 8.34 -3.51 4.17
N LEU A 98 7.42 -2.56 3.99
CA LEU A 98 7.50 -1.51 2.97
C LEU A 98 8.60 -0.48 3.25
N HIS A 99 8.84 -0.14 4.52
CA HIS A 99 9.81 0.89 4.90
C HIS A 99 11.20 0.34 5.22
N PHE A 100 11.30 -0.87 5.78
CA PHE A 100 12.56 -1.41 6.31
C PHE A 100 12.85 -2.85 5.85
N GLY A 101 11.81 -3.66 5.60
CA GLY A 101 11.95 -5.11 5.45
C GLY A 101 11.81 -5.68 4.04
N ASP A 102 11.15 -6.83 3.94
CA ASP A 102 11.00 -7.60 2.70
C ASP A 102 9.52 -7.67 2.26
N PRO A 103 9.11 -6.86 1.25
CA PRO A 103 7.75 -6.91 0.71
C PRO A 103 7.36 -8.28 0.15
N GLY A 104 8.30 -9.06 -0.39
CA GLY A 104 8.02 -10.38 -0.96
C GLY A 104 7.68 -11.42 0.10
N GLY A 105 8.51 -11.47 1.15
CA GLY A 105 8.23 -12.27 2.35
C GLY A 105 6.93 -11.86 3.03
N MET A 106 6.62 -10.56 3.06
CA MET A 106 5.38 -10.06 3.63
C MET A 106 4.14 -10.45 2.81
N LEU A 107 4.22 -10.47 1.48
CA LEU A 107 3.14 -10.97 0.62
C LEU A 107 2.85 -12.44 0.90
N SER A 108 3.89 -13.25 1.09
CA SER A 108 3.74 -14.67 1.48
C SER A 108 3.09 -14.83 2.87
N ARG A 109 3.39 -13.94 3.82
CA ARG A 109 2.74 -13.90 5.15
C ARG A 109 1.26 -13.50 5.04
N LEU A 110 0.94 -12.54 4.17
CA LEU A 110 -0.43 -12.09 3.90
C LEU A 110 -1.31 -13.24 3.38
N ASP A 111 -0.79 -14.03 2.43
CA ASP A 111 -1.51 -15.18 1.88
C ASP A 111 -1.75 -16.28 2.93
N ARG A 112 -0.74 -16.55 3.79
CA ARG A 112 -0.90 -17.47 4.92
C ARG A 112 -1.98 -16.99 5.89
N ALA A 113 -2.00 -15.69 6.22
CA ALA A 113 -2.99 -15.12 7.13
C ALA A 113 -4.43 -15.22 6.59
N ARG A 114 -4.61 -15.09 5.27
CA ARG A 114 -5.90 -15.32 4.61
C ARG A 114 -6.36 -16.77 4.73
N ALA A 115 -5.44 -17.71 4.57
CA ALA A 115 -5.74 -19.14 4.70
C ALA A 115 -6.11 -19.54 6.13
N THR A 116 -5.53 -18.88 7.15
CA THR A 116 -5.84 -19.15 8.57
C THR A 116 -7.13 -18.45 9.05
N HIS A 117 -7.58 -17.38 8.39
CA HIS A 117 -8.77 -16.61 8.77
C HIS A 117 -9.83 -16.49 7.64
N PRO A 118 -10.30 -17.60 7.03
CA PRO A 118 -11.13 -17.57 5.82
C PRO A 118 -12.47 -16.85 6.02
N ALA A 119 -13.08 -16.95 7.21
CA ALA A 119 -14.36 -16.32 7.53
C ALA A 119 -14.30 -14.77 7.57
N HIS A 120 -13.11 -14.18 7.76
CA HIS A 120 -12.91 -12.74 7.92
C HIS A 120 -12.07 -12.13 6.79
N ALA A 121 -11.60 -12.96 5.85
CA ALA A 121 -10.78 -12.55 4.70
C ALA A 121 -11.61 -12.03 3.51
N GLY A 122 -12.95 -12.13 3.56
CA GLY A 122 -13.84 -11.62 2.53
C GLY A 122 -13.80 -10.09 2.40
N ALA A 123 -13.88 -9.58 1.17
CA ALA A 123 -13.68 -8.16 0.84
C ALA A 123 -14.74 -7.20 1.41
N ASP A 124 -15.86 -7.72 1.92
CA ASP A 124 -16.97 -6.92 2.44
C ASP A 124 -16.68 -6.35 3.85
N GLY A 125 -15.77 -6.99 4.60
CA GLY A 125 -15.35 -6.56 5.94
C GLY A 125 -14.19 -5.57 5.94
N ALA A 126 -14.03 -4.83 7.05
CA ALA A 126 -12.90 -3.91 7.23
C ALA A 126 -11.54 -4.64 7.14
N GLY A 127 -11.44 -5.84 7.71
CA GLY A 127 -10.26 -6.70 7.58
C GLY A 127 -9.94 -7.05 6.13
N GLY A 128 -10.92 -7.54 5.36
CA GLY A 128 -10.74 -7.86 3.94
C GLY A 128 -10.31 -6.65 3.08
N ARG A 129 -10.87 -5.47 3.33
CA ARG A 129 -10.43 -4.22 2.68
C ARG A 129 -8.97 -3.90 3.00
N LEU A 130 -8.56 -4.03 4.26
CA LEU A 130 -7.18 -3.80 4.68
C LEU A 130 -6.23 -4.80 4.00
N LEU A 131 -6.60 -6.09 3.93
CA LEU A 131 -5.81 -7.12 3.25
C LEU A 131 -5.68 -6.86 1.75
N ALA A 132 -6.74 -6.39 1.09
CA ALA A 132 -6.71 -6.05 -0.33
C ALA A 132 -5.78 -4.85 -0.58
N ARG A 133 -5.80 -3.85 0.30
CA ARG A 133 -4.89 -2.71 0.23
C ARG A 133 -3.44 -3.12 0.45
N MET A 134 -3.15 -3.89 1.49
CA MET A 134 -1.81 -4.43 1.77
C MET A 134 -1.24 -5.17 0.57
N GLU A 135 -2.03 -6.05 -0.05
CA GLU A 135 -1.63 -6.81 -1.24
C GLU A 135 -1.26 -5.90 -2.41
N VAL A 136 -2.08 -4.90 -2.71
CA VAL A 136 -1.80 -3.96 -3.80
C VAL A 136 -0.52 -3.18 -3.51
N ASP A 137 -0.36 -2.62 -2.32
CA ASP A 137 0.81 -1.82 -1.96
C ASP A 137 2.10 -2.68 -1.98
N LEU A 138 2.04 -3.94 -1.52
CA LEU A 138 3.15 -4.89 -1.62
C LEU A 138 3.51 -5.23 -3.07
N LEU A 139 2.52 -5.50 -3.93
CA LEU A 139 2.74 -5.75 -5.36
C LEU A 139 3.36 -4.53 -6.04
N LEU A 140 2.91 -3.33 -5.73
CA LEU A 140 3.50 -2.09 -6.26
C LEU A 140 4.95 -1.92 -5.81
N ALA A 141 5.26 -2.22 -4.54
CA ALA A 141 6.63 -2.16 -4.02
C ALA A 141 7.57 -3.17 -4.69
N LEU A 142 7.05 -4.32 -5.10
CA LEU A 142 7.77 -5.34 -5.87
C LEU A 142 7.88 -5.03 -7.38
N GLY A 143 7.25 -3.96 -7.86
CA GLY A 143 7.18 -3.64 -9.30
C GLY A 143 6.21 -4.52 -10.09
N GLU A 144 5.39 -5.33 -9.42
CA GLU A 144 4.37 -6.22 -10.01
C GLU A 144 3.10 -5.42 -10.41
N VAL A 145 3.29 -4.35 -11.19
CA VAL A 145 2.24 -3.37 -11.54
C VAL A 145 1.07 -3.97 -12.32
N ASN A 146 1.33 -5.02 -13.10
CA ASN A 146 0.27 -5.74 -13.82
C ASN A 146 -0.65 -6.50 -12.85
N ARG A 147 -0.08 -7.23 -11.88
CA ARG A 147 -0.84 -7.91 -10.81
C ARG A 147 -1.58 -6.91 -9.94
N ALA A 148 -0.93 -5.82 -9.54
CA ALA A 148 -1.54 -4.74 -8.77
C ALA A 148 -2.74 -4.13 -9.52
N ARG A 149 -2.61 -3.88 -10.83
CA ARG A 149 -3.71 -3.37 -11.66
C ARG A 149 -4.88 -4.35 -11.74
N VAL A 150 -4.62 -5.64 -11.93
CA VAL A 150 -5.67 -6.67 -11.92
C VAL A 150 -6.40 -6.65 -10.59
N ARG A 151 -5.67 -6.56 -9.47
CA ARG A 151 -6.25 -6.55 -8.12
C ARG A 151 -7.08 -5.31 -7.82
N LEU A 152 -6.66 -4.15 -8.36
CA LEU A 152 -7.39 -2.90 -8.28
C LEU A 152 -8.67 -2.88 -9.14
N GLY A 153 -8.78 -3.76 -10.14
CA GLY A 153 -9.93 -3.84 -11.05
C GLY A 153 -10.09 -2.62 -11.97
N GLU A 154 -11.26 -2.43 -12.57
CA GLU A 154 -11.59 -1.20 -13.32
C GLU A 154 -12.27 -0.16 -12.41
N ALA A 155 -13.27 -0.59 -11.64
CA ALA A 155 -13.95 0.24 -10.65
C ALA A 155 -13.15 0.26 -9.34
N THR A 156 -12.35 1.30 -9.13
CA THR A 156 -11.56 1.46 -7.89
C THR A 156 -12.44 1.98 -6.75
N PRO A 157 -12.58 1.25 -5.64
CA PRO A 157 -13.21 1.79 -4.45
C PRO A 157 -12.40 2.97 -3.86
N PRO A 158 -13.04 3.94 -3.17
CA PRO A 158 -12.34 5.10 -2.60
C PRO A 158 -11.15 4.75 -1.69
N TRP A 159 -11.24 3.67 -0.91
CA TRP A 159 -10.18 3.21 0.00
C TRP A 159 -8.96 2.60 -0.71
N LEU A 160 -9.01 2.41 -2.04
CA LEU A 160 -7.86 2.04 -2.89
C LEU A 160 -7.38 3.19 -3.78
N ALA A 161 -7.92 4.40 -3.62
CA ALA A 161 -7.56 5.54 -4.48
C ALA A 161 -6.07 5.91 -4.38
N THR A 162 -5.47 5.83 -3.18
CA THR A 162 -4.04 6.09 -2.96
C THR A 162 -3.19 5.07 -3.73
N SER A 163 -3.48 3.78 -3.61
CA SER A 163 -2.78 2.72 -4.32
C SER A 163 -2.96 2.83 -5.84
N ARG A 164 -4.14 3.26 -6.33
CA ARG A 164 -4.37 3.54 -7.75
C ARG A 164 -3.56 4.75 -8.26
N ALA A 165 -3.53 5.84 -7.49
CA ALA A 165 -2.72 7.01 -7.83
C ALA A 165 -1.23 6.63 -7.92
N ARG A 166 -0.77 5.79 -6.98
CA ARG A 166 0.59 5.28 -6.95
C ARG A 166 0.92 4.34 -8.12
N LEU A 167 0.01 3.46 -8.51
CA LEU A 167 0.15 2.66 -9.73
C LEU A 167 0.44 3.57 -10.93
N HIS A 168 -0.37 4.61 -11.14
CA HIS A 168 -0.17 5.52 -12.27
C HIS A 168 1.15 6.28 -12.21
N LEU A 169 1.61 6.64 -11.00
CA LEU A 169 2.90 7.29 -10.83
C LEU A 169 4.05 6.36 -11.25
N ILE A 170 4.04 5.11 -10.76
CA ILE A 170 5.06 4.09 -11.07
C ILE A 170 5.03 3.72 -12.56
N THR A 171 3.86 3.75 -13.21
CA THR A 171 3.75 3.38 -14.63
C THR A 171 3.93 4.56 -15.60
N GLY A 172 4.37 5.73 -15.11
CA GLY A 172 4.68 6.89 -15.96
C GLY A 172 3.47 7.65 -16.51
N ASP A 173 2.32 7.62 -15.82
CA ASP A 173 1.09 8.36 -16.19
C ASP A 173 0.80 9.47 -15.15
N PRO A 174 1.54 10.60 -15.17
CA PRO A 174 1.39 11.66 -14.18
C PRO A 174 0.02 12.33 -14.22
N GLU A 175 -0.66 12.36 -15.37
CA GLU A 175 -2.01 12.92 -15.48
C GLU A 175 -3.02 12.11 -14.67
N ARG A 176 -3.05 10.78 -14.85
CA ARG A 176 -3.92 9.91 -14.06
C ARG A 176 -3.50 9.82 -12.61
N ALA A 177 -2.19 9.82 -12.32
CA ALA A 177 -1.68 9.86 -10.95
C ALA A 177 -2.26 11.09 -10.21
N ARG A 178 -2.19 12.27 -10.82
CA ARG A 178 -2.74 13.52 -10.29
C ARG A 178 -4.26 13.49 -10.15
N TYR A 179 -4.97 12.92 -11.13
CA TYR A 179 -6.43 12.78 -11.07
C TYR A 179 -6.85 11.97 -9.83
N TRP A 180 -6.28 10.77 -9.66
CA TRP A 180 -6.59 9.92 -8.53
C TRP A 180 -6.08 10.47 -7.21
N ALA A 181 -4.93 11.16 -7.19
CA ALA A 181 -4.40 11.79 -5.99
C ALA A 181 -5.28 12.94 -5.49
N SER A 182 -5.85 13.76 -6.38
CA SER A 182 -6.65 14.92 -5.97
C SER A 182 -8.14 14.60 -5.72
N ALA A 183 -8.68 13.55 -6.33
CA ALA A 183 -10.11 13.23 -6.28
C ALA A 183 -10.60 12.83 -4.87
N THR A 184 -11.36 13.68 -4.17
CA THR A 184 -11.89 13.41 -2.80
C THR A 184 -10.82 13.39 -1.69
N VAL A 185 -9.67 14.04 -1.90
CA VAL A 185 -8.57 14.11 -0.91
C VAL A 185 -8.98 14.73 0.45
N TRP A 186 -10.02 15.57 0.44
CA TRP A 186 -10.60 16.21 1.63
C TRP A 186 -11.88 15.55 2.14
N ALA A 187 -12.25 14.37 1.62
CA ALA A 187 -13.40 13.65 2.15
C ALA A 187 -13.12 13.19 3.59
N PRO A 188 -14.12 13.23 4.50
CA PRO A 188 -13.94 12.82 5.90
C PRO A 188 -13.44 11.38 6.08
N ALA A 189 -13.71 10.50 5.11
CA ALA A 189 -13.29 9.10 5.15
C ALA A 189 -11.79 8.89 4.81
N VAL A 190 -11.06 9.94 4.42
CA VAL A 190 -9.64 9.87 4.09
C VAL A 190 -8.83 10.23 5.34
N THR A 191 -8.06 9.27 5.83
CA THR A 191 -7.16 9.46 6.99
C THR A 191 -6.11 10.53 6.70
N ALA A 192 -5.51 11.12 7.74
CA ALA A 192 -4.47 12.12 7.55
C ALA A 192 -3.25 11.55 6.81
N ARG A 193 -2.94 10.26 7.03
CA ARG A 193 -1.86 9.56 6.31
C ARG A 193 -2.16 9.36 4.83
N ASP A 194 -3.38 8.92 4.50
CA ASP A 194 -3.78 8.79 3.09
C ASP A 194 -3.77 10.15 2.40
N ARG A 195 -4.17 11.21 3.10
CA ARG A 195 -4.12 12.57 2.59
C ARG A 195 -2.68 13.01 2.32
N LEU A 196 -1.76 12.73 3.23
CA LEU A 196 -0.33 13.00 3.04
C LEU A 196 0.21 12.28 1.81
N ASP A 197 0.01 10.97 1.71
CA ASP A 197 0.45 10.14 0.59
C ASP A 197 -0.05 10.69 -0.75
N ARG A 198 -1.31 11.13 -0.79
CA ARG A 198 -1.93 11.68 -1.99
C ARG A 198 -1.38 13.06 -2.35
N LEU A 199 -1.13 13.93 -1.37
CA LEU A 199 -0.47 15.21 -1.62
C LEU A 199 0.97 15.00 -2.15
N MET A 200 1.69 14.03 -1.60
CA MET A 200 3.02 13.65 -2.09
C MET A 200 2.97 13.14 -3.54
N ILE A 201 2.08 12.20 -3.87
CA ILE A 201 1.89 11.71 -5.24
C ILE A 201 1.51 12.87 -6.19
N GLN A 202 0.62 13.76 -5.75
CA GLN A 202 0.20 14.92 -6.53
C GLN A 202 1.38 15.88 -6.80
N ALA A 203 2.22 16.15 -5.81
CA ALA A 203 3.40 17.01 -5.98
C ALA A 203 4.35 16.43 -7.02
N VAL A 204 4.66 15.13 -6.95
CA VAL A 204 5.53 14.45 -7.92
C VAL A 204 4.91 14.46 -9.32
N ALA A 205 3.62 14.13 -9.44
CA ALA A 205 2.95 14.09 -10.74
C ALA A 205 2.94 15.47 -11.42
N VAL A 206 2.79 16.54 -10.64
CA VAL A 206 2.84 17.92 -11.14
C VAL A 206 4.28 18.33 -11.51
N GLU A 207 5.29 17.89 -10.76
CA GLU A 207 6.70 18.10 -11.11
C GLU A 207 7.06 17.42 -12.43
N GLN A 208 6.62 16.17 -12.62
CA GLN A 208 6.83 15.41 -13.87
C GLN A 208 6.15 16.05 -15.09
N GLN A 209 5.14 16.90 -14.87
CA GLN A 209 4.49 17.70 -15.92
C GLN A 209 5.18 19.04 -16.18
N GLY A 210 6.33 19.32 -15.55
CA GLY A 210 7.07 20.57 -15.69
C GLY A 210 6.42 21.77 -14.99
N GLN A 211 5.43 21.55 -14.12
CA GLN A 211 4.71 22.63 -13.42
C GLN A 211 5.33 22.90 -12.03
N THR A 212 6.60 23.29 -12.00
CA THR A 212 7.43 23.42 -10.78
C THR A 212 6.78 24.24 -9.67
N GLU A 213 6.28 25.44 -9.95
CA GLU A 213 5.65 26.28 -8.92
C GLU A 213 4.40 25.64 -8.28
N ARG A 214 3.65 24.87 -9.08
CA ARG A 214 2.48 24.15 -8.59
C ARG A 214 2.89 22.94 -7.77
N ALA A 215 3.96 22.24 -8.17
CA ALA A 215 4.52 21.15 -7.40
C ALA A 215 4.98 21.64 -6.02
N ASP A 216 5.71 22.76 -5.97
CA ASP A 216 6.16 23.38 -4.71
C ASP A 216 5.00 23.77 -3.80
N ARG A 217 3.91 24.32 -4.35
CA ARG A 217 2.71 24.65 -3.55
C ARG A 217 2.06 23.41 -2.93
N VAL A 218 1.90 22.34 -3.70
CA VAL A 218 1.30 21.08 -3.21
C VAL A 218 2.23 20.42 -2.21
N PHE A 219 3.53 20.42 -2.46
CA PHE A 219 4.53 19.85 -1.57
C PHE A 219 4.56 20.58 -0.21
N ARG A 220 4.46 21.92 -0.20
CA ARG A 220 4.32 22.67 1.07
C ARG A 220 3.08 22.28 1.87
N GLN A 221 1.97 21.95 1.21
CA GLN A 221 0.78 21.42 1.90
C GLN A 221 1.05 20.03 2.50
N ALA A 222 1.75 19.17 1.76
CA ALA A 222 2.15 17.85 2.25
C ALA A 222 3.06 17.97 3.48
N VAL A 223 4.09 18.83 3.42
CA VAL A 223 5.02 19.09 4.52
C VAL A 223 4.29 19.66 5.74
N ALA A 224 3.38 20.63 5.56
CA ALA A 224 2.61 21.19 6.66
C ALA A 224 1.73 20.13 7.35
N LEU A 225 1.08 19.25 6.56
CA LEU A 225 0.31 18.14 7.10
C LEU A 225 1.21 17.11 7.80
N ALA A 226 2.35 16.77 7.21
CA ALA A 226 3.33 15.84 7.78
C ALA A 226 3.86 16.34 9.13
N ALA A 227 4.14 17.64 9.24
CA ALA A 227 4.53 18.29 10.49
C ALA A 227 3.40 18.27 11.52
N GLN A 228 2.15 18.55 11.11
CA GLN A 228 0.99 18.50 11.99
C GLN A 228 0.75 17.11 12.58
N ILE A 229 0.96 16.06 11.79
CA ILE A 229 0.79 14.67 12.24
C ILE A 229 2.09 14.02 12.70
N GLY A 230 3.22 14.74 12.71
CA GLY A 230 4.52 14.24 13.17
C GLY A 230 5.03 12.98 12.45
N THR A 231 4.98 12.93 11.11
CA THR A 231 5.41 11.73 10.35
C THR A 231 6.39 12.05 9.21
N LEU A 232 7.37 11.16 9.03
CA LEU A 232 8.31 11.13 7.91
C LEU A 232 7.97 10.04 6.89
N ARG A 233 6.94 9.21 7.13
CA ARG A 233 6.65 8.04 6.30
C ARG A 233 6.24 8.38 4.87
N GLY A 234 5.66 9.56 4.63
CA GLY A 234 5.21 9.94 3.29
C GLY A 234 6.36 10.18 2.30
N TYR A 235 7.54 10.56 2.78
CA TYR A 235 8.66 10.98 1.92
C TYR A 235 9.31 9.80 1.17
N PRO A 236 9.59 8.63 1.79
CA PRO A 236 10.17 7.49 1.06
C PRO A 236 9.22 6.79 0.06
N LEU A 237 7.93 7.17 0.05
CA LEU A 237 6.93 6.58 -0.84
C LEU A 237 6.90 7.22 -2.24
N VAL A 238 7.66 8.30 -2.45
CA VAL A 238 7.81 8.99 -3.74
C VAL A 238 9.23 8.82 -4.30
N PRO A 239 9.45 9.02 -5.61
CA PRO A 239 10.79 8.96 -6.20
C PRO A 239 11.78 9.90 -5.49
N ARG A 240 12.89 9.35 -5.01
CA ARG A 240 13.91 10.07 -4.21
C ARG A 240 14.40 11.33 -4.91
N SER A 241 14.73 11.25 -6.19
CA SER A 241 15.26 12.39 -6.95
C SER A 241 14.29 13.58 -6.99
N VAL A 242 12.99 13.30 -7.11
CA VAL A 242 11.95 14.34 -7.11
C VAL A 242 11.73 14.87 -5.68
N GLY A 243 11.67 13.99 -4.68
CA GLY A 243 11.53 14.37 -3.28
C GLY A 243 12.67 15.27 -2.79
N GLU A 244 13.91 14.93 -3.11
CA GLU A 244 15.10 15.73 -2.77
C GLU A 244 15.09 17.10 -3.44
N SER A 245 14.66 17.17 -4.72
CA SER A 245 14.50 18.43 -5.43
C SER A 245 13.44 19.33 -4.78
N LEU A 246 12.28 18.76 -4.41
CA LEU A 246 11.20 19.48 -3.72
C LEU A 246 11.61 19.95 -2.32
N LEU A 247 12.35 19.13 -1.57
CA LEU A 247 12.93 19.47 -0.26
C LEU A 247 13.96 20.60 -0.37
N HIS A 248 14.86 20.53 -1.34
CA HIS A 248 15.87 21.58 -1.58
C HIS A 248 15.22 22.94 -1.86
N ARG A 249 14.07 22.95 -2.55
CA ARG A 249 13.28 24.17 -2.81
C ARG A 249 12.33 24.57 -1.67
N SER A 250 12.36 23.84 -0.56
CA SER A 250 11.53 24.09 0.63
C SER A 250 12.41 24.20 1.88
N PRO A 251 13.26 25.24 1.99
CA PRO A 251 14.16 25.39 3.12
C PRO A 251 13.38 25.49 4.43
N GLY A 252 13.86 24.81 5.47
CA GLY A 252 13.20 24.76 6.78
C GLY A 252 11.98 23.84 6.86
N ALA A 253 11.67 23.07 5.81
CA ALA A 253 10.59 22.09 5.83
C ALA A 253 10.78 20.97 6.86
N LEU A 254 12.03 20.59 7.13
CA LEU A 254 12.43 19.51 8.04
C LEU A 254 13.66 19.93 8.84
N GLY A 255 13.80 19.40 10.05
CA GLY A 255 15.02 19.55 10.85
C GLY A 255 16.15 18.65 10.37
N ASP A 256 17.38 18.92 10.81
CA ASP A 256 18.58 18.18 10.36
C ASP A 256 18.50 16.68 10.68
N THR A 257 17.98 16.31 11.85
CA THR A 257 17.78 14.91 12.26
C THR A 257 16.82 14.17 11.32
N ASP A 258 15.73 14.81 10.91
CA ASP A 258 14.73 14.22 10.03
C ASP A 258 15.27 14.08 8.60
N LEU A 259 16.02 15.07 8.13
CA LEU A 259 16.73 15.00 6.86
C LEU A 259 17.73 13.83 6.85
N GLU A 260 18.44 13.60 7.94
CA GLU A 260 19.38 12.48 8.03
C GLU A 260 18.67 11.12 8.00
N ARG A 261 17.58 10.97 8.75
CA ARG A 261 16.73 9.77 8.68
C ARG A 261 16.26 9.51 7.26
N LEU A 262 15.79 10.53 6.54
CA LEU A 262 15.36 10.40 5.14
C LEU A 262 16.47 10.05 4.15
N ARG A 263 17.71 10.52 4.39
CA ARG A 263 18.87 10.12 3.58
C ARG A 263 19.13 8.62 3.68
N THR A 264 19.04 8.06 4.89
CA THR A 264 19.26 6.63 5.14
C THR A 264 18.06 5.74 4.82
N ALA A 265 16.85 6.29 4.79
CA ALA A 265 15.64 5.54 4.47
C ALA A 265 15.73 4.94 3.06
N ARG A 266 15.25 3.72 2.85
CA ARG A 266 15.14 3.16 1.48
C ARG A 266 13.94 3.78 0.74
N GLN A 267 14.00 3.80 -0.59
CA GLN A 267 12.82 4.08 -1.40
C GLN A 267 11.88 2.86 -1.33
N THR A 268 10.60 3.08 -1.00
CA THR A 268 9.63 1.98 -0.81
C THR A 268 9.15 1.40 -2.14
N TYR A 269 8.89 2.26 -3.13
CA TYR A 269 8.36 1.86 -4.43
C TYR A 269 9.40 2.07 -5.52
N PRO A 270 9.40 1.28 -6.61
CA PRO A 270 10.27 1.55 -7.75
C PRO A 270 9.91 2.91 -8.38
N THR A 271 10.91 3.60 -8.95
CA THR A 271 10.69 4.87 -9.65
C THR A 271 9.81 4.69 -10.88
N GLU A 272 10.00 3.58 -11.60
CA GLU A 272 9.24 3.23 -12.79
C GLU A 272 9.10 1.71 -12.89
N ALA A 273 7.96 1.23 -13.41
CA ALA A 273 7.78 -0.16 -13.82
C ALA A 273 6.87 -0.27 -15.05
N PRO A 274 7.21 -1.14 -16.03
CA PRO A 274 6.48 -1.23 -17.29
C PRO A 274 5.10 -1.88 -17.11
N LEU A 275 4.06 -1.17 -17.53
CA LEU A 275 2.69 -1.68 -17.55
C LEU A 275 2.32 -2.25 -18.92
N VAL A 276 1.95 -3.53 -18.97
CA VAL A 276 1.47 -4.15 -20.22
C VAL A 276 -0.05 -4.01 -20.30
N ALA A 277 -0.50 -3.00 -21.04
CA ALA A 277 -1.92 -2.72 -21.20
C ALA A 277 -2.57 -3.56 -22.31
N LEU A 278 -3.09 -4.73 -21.92
CA LEU A 278 -4.06 -5.48 -22.74
C LEU A 278 -5.46 -4.88 -22.60
N SER A 279 -6.16 -4.79 -23.72
CA SER A 279 -7.60 -4.51 -23.77
C SER A 279 -8.39 -5.71 -23.25
N ALA A 280 -9.65 -5.49 -22.87
CA ALA A 280 -10.53 -6.57 -22.42
C ALA A 280 -10.60 -7.75 -23.42
N ARG A 281 -10.66 -7.45 -24.73
CA ARG A 281 -10.69 -8.48 -25.79
C ARG A 281 -9.38 -9.24 -25.91
N GLU A 282 -8.25 -8.54 -25.86
CA GLU A 282 -6.92 -9.15 -25.89
C GLU A 282 -6.70 -10.06 -24.67
N HIS A 283 -7.14 -9.61 -23.49
CA HIS A 283 -7.06 -10.38 -22.25
C HIS A 283 -7.93 -11.65 -22.33
N VAL A 284 -9.15 -11.55 -22.85
CA VAL A 284 -10.02 -12.72 -23.09
C VAL A 284 -9.36 -13.70 -24.05
N VAL A 285 -8.75 -13.23 -25.15
CA VAL A 285 -8.03 -14.10 -26.08
C VAL A 285 -6.83 -14.77 -25.40
N LEU A 286 -6.03 -14.03 -24.63
CA LEU A 286 -4.90 -14.57 -23.87
C LEU A 286 -5.35 -15.67 -22.89
N GLN A 287 -6.48 -15.50 -22.20
CA GLN A 287 -7.06 -16.54 -21.36
C GLN A 287 -7.52 -17.77 -22.16
N GLN A 288 -8.09 -17.60 -23.35
CA GLN A 288 -8.47 -18.75 -24.19
C GLN A 288 -7.26 -19.52 -24.73
N LEU A 289 -6.10 -18.88 -24.85
CA LEU A 289 -4.86 -19.57 -25.22
C LEU A 289 -4.48 -20.63 -24.18
N THR A 290 -4.82 -20.49 -22.90
CA THR A 290 -4.53 -21.55 -21.91
C THR A 290 -5.44 -22.78 -22.04
N ARG A 291 -6.61 -22.62 -22.67
CA ARG A 291 -7.65 -23.67 -22.74
C ARG A 291 -7.68 -24.42 -24.07
N PHE A 292 -7.27 -23.77 -25.15
CA PHE A 292 -7.41 -24.30 -26.50
C PHE A 292 -6.14 -24.13 -27.31
N ASP A 293 -5.69 -25.22 -27.93
CA ASP A 293 -4.49 -25.24 -28.79
C ASP A 293 -4.77 -24.81 -30.23
N ASN A 294 -6.03 -24.64 -30.61
CA ASN A 294 -6.44 -24.33 -31.97
C ASN A 294 -7.24 -23.02 -32.05
N VAL A 295 -6.77 -22.10 -32.90
CA VAL A 295 -7.43 -20.82 -33.24
C VAL A 295 -8.90 -21.00 -33.62
N ARG A 296 -9.27 -22.08 -34.33
CA ARG A 296 -10.68 -22.33 -34.69
C ARG A 296 -11.56 -22.59 -33.47
N ARG A 297 -11.04 -23.32 -32.47
CA ARG A 297 -11.75 -23.59 -31.21
C ARG A 297 -11.87 -22.33 -30.36
N ILE A 298 -10.82 -21.52 -30.30
CA ILE A 298 -10.87 -20.20 -29.63
C ILE A 298 -11.93 -19.31 -30.30
N ALA A 299 -11.93 -19.26 -31.63
CA ALA A 299 -12.90 -18.48 -32.40
C ALA A 299 -14.34 -18.93 -32.15
N GLN A 300 -14.58 -20.24 -32.12
CA GLN A 300 -15.89 -20.82 -31.75
C GLN A 300 -16.29 -20.46 -30.31
N ALA A 301 -15.39 -20.65 -29.34
CA ALA A 301 -15.65 -20.35 -27.94
C ALA A 301 -15.97 -18.87 -27.70
N LEU A 302 -15.32 -17.97 -28.44
CA LEU A 302 -15.55 -16.53 -28.37
C LEU A 302 -16.62 -16.02 -29.32
N THR A 303 -17.24 -16.89 -30.14
CA THR A 303 -18.23 -16.52 -31.16
C THR A 303 -17.71 -15.42 -32.13
N VAL A 304 -16.48 -15.54 -32.60
CA VAL A 304 -15.83 -14.62 -33.56
C VAL A 304 -15.18 -15.37 -34.72
N SER A 305 -14.72 -14.66 -35.76
CA SER A 305 -14.00 -15.29 -36.86
C SER A 305 -12.57 -15.73 -36.46
N PRO A 306 -12.01 -16.80 -37.04
CA PRO A 306 -10.61 -17.19 -36.83
C PRO A 306 -9.61 -16.07 -37.17
N ASN A 307 -9.92 -15.23 -38.16
CA ASN A 307 -9.08 -14.09 -38.53
C ASN A 307 -9.08 -13.01 -37.44
N THR A 308 -10.20 -12.79 -36.76
CA THR A 308 -10.28 -11.89 -35.60
C THR A 308 -9.36 -12.38 -34.48
N VAL A 309 -9.39 -13.68 -34.16
CA VAL A 309 -8.51 -14.26 -33.15
C VAL A 309 -7.03 -14.10 -33.54
N LYS A 310 -6.66 -14.40 -34.79
CA LYS A 310 -5.28 -14.21 -35.27
C LYS A 310 -4.81 -12.77 -35.11
N LYS A 311 -5.64 -11.79 -35.50
CA LYS A 311 -5.31 -10.36 -35.32
C LYS A 311 -5.10 -10.00 -33.85
N GLN A 312 -5.97 -10.47 -32.96
CA GLN A 312 -5.82 -10.24 -31.52
C GLN A 312 -4.57 -10.91 -30.95
N MET A 313 -4.23 -12.14 -31.38
CA MET A 313 -2.99 -12.81 -30.95
C MET A 313 -1.75 -12.03 -31.37
N VAL A 314 -1.69 -11.52 -32.60
CA VAL A 314 -0.57 -10.69 -33.06
C VAL A 314 -0.41 -9.44 -32.20
N ALA A 315 -1.53 -8.76 -31.87
CA ALA A 315 -1.51 -7.60 -30.99
C ALA A 315 -1.04 -7.95 -29.58
N VAL A 316 -1.52 -9.08 -29.02
CA VAL A 316 -1.07 -9.60 -27.70
C VAL A 316 0.43 -9.89 -27.71
N TYR A 317 0.93 -10.60 -28.72
CA TYR A 317 2.34 -10.98 -28.82
C TYR A 317 3.24 -9.74 -28.94
N ALA A 318 2.84 -8.77 -29.76
CA ALA A 318 3.54 -7.50 -29.89
C ALA A 318 3.60 -6.74 -28.55
N LYS A 319 2.49 -6.69 -27.80
CA LYS A 319 2.44 -6.03 -26.48
C LYS A 319 3.24 -6.76 -25.40
N LEU A 320 3.39 -8.07 -25.51
CA LEU A 320 4.23 -8.88 -24.62
C LEU A 320 5.70 -8.92 -25.06
N GLY A 321 6.04 -8.38 -26.24
CA GLY A 321 7.40 -8.42 -26.78
C GLY A 321 7.87 -9.81 -27.23
N VAL A 322 6.93 -10.70 -27.59
CA VAL A 322 7.18 -12.09 -27.99
C VAL A 322 6.63 -12.37 -29.39
N HIS A 323 6.92 -13.54 -29.94
CA HIS A 323 6.57 -13.91 -31.31
C HIS A 323 5.80 -15.23 -31.45
N ASP A 324 5.69 -16.02 -30.37
CA ASP A 324 5.03 -17.31 -30.38
C ASP A 324 4.12 -17.51 -29.15
N ARG A 325 3.31 -18.57 -29.20
CA ARG A 325 2.32 -18.89 -28.18
C ARG A 325 2.94 -19.27 -26.84
N GLU A 326 4.00 -20.07 -26.85
CA GLU A 326 4.60 -20.61 -25.63
C GLU A 326 5.27 -19.47 -24.85
N SER A 327 6.08 -18.66 -25.55
CA SER A 327 6.67 -17.44 -25.00
C SER A 327 5.61 -16.46 -24.49
N ALA A 328 4.49 -16.30 -25.21
CA ALA A 328 3.40 -15.43 -24.77
C ALA A 328 2.71 -15.93 -23.50
N LEU A 329 2.49 -17.24 -23.37
CA LEU A 329 1.94 -17.82 -22.15
C LEU A 329 2.95 -17.66 -21.00
N LEU A 330 4.21 -17.99 -21.20
CA LEU A 330 5.26 -17.85 -20.18
C LEU A 330 5.37 -16.40 -19.68
N GLU A 331 5.47 -15.45 -20.61
CA GLU A 331 5.59 -14.03 -20.28
C GLU A 331 4.33 -13.49 -19.61
N ALA A 332 3.14 -13.95 -20.02
CA ALA A 332 1.90 -13.59 -19.38
C ALA A 332 1.79 -14.10 -17.92
N HIS A 333 2.30 -15.30 -17.61
CA HIS A 333 2.38 -15.78 -16.22
C HIS A 333 3.41 -14.98 -15.42
N ARG A 334 4.57 -14.70 -16.01
CA ARG A 334 5.62 -13.89 -15.38
C ARG A 334 5.11 -12.50 -14.99
N LEU A 335 4.41 -11.84 -15.91
CA LEU A 335 3.79 -10.53 -15.68
C LEU A 335 2.49 -10.59 -14.85
N GLY A 336 2.02 -11.79 -14.47
CA GLY A 336 0.79 -11.96 -13.70
C GLY A 336 -0.48 -11.51 -14.44
N LEU A 337 -0.45 -11.56 -15.78
CA LEU A 337 -1.62 -11.38 -16.64
C LEU A 337 -2.47 -12.65 -16.73
N LEU A 338 -1.89 -13.80 -16.37
CA LEU A 338 -2.57 -15.08 -16.18
C LEU A 338 -2.31 -15.58 -14.75
N PRO A 339 -3.27 -16.30 -14.15
CA PRO A 339 -3.05 -16.96 -12.85
C PRO A 339 -1.94 -18.01 -13.00
N SER A 340 -1.10 -18.12 -11.96
CA SER A 340 -0.11 -19.20 -11.83
C SER A 340 -0.77 -20.53 -11.50
#